data_AF-A0A0S8E7H3-F1
#
_entry.id   AF-A0A0S8E7H3-F1
#
_cell.length_a   1.000
_cell.length_b   1.000
_cell.length_c   1.000
_cell.angle_alpha   90.00
_cell.angle_beta   90.00
_cell.angle_gamma   90.00
#
_symmetry.space_group_name_H-M   'P 1'
#
loop_
_entity.id
_entity.type
_entity.pdbx_description
1 polymer ?
#
loop_
_entity_poly.entity_id
_entity_poly.type
_entity_poly.pdbx_seq_one_letter_code
_entity_poly.pdbx_strand_id
1 'polypeptide(L)'
;MTDLPKTQYAVQLVAPDELILNKTKDVPVPGPHQILCRVEAVGLCFSDLKLLKQFSSHVRKSEVLSGIDLDILKEIPSYVPGEAATVPGHEAVVRIEAVGPGVEDFAPGQRFLVQTDYRWVRTATSNGALGYNFEGALAEFVLMDKRIITSPEGESMLLAASEELSGSAVALVEPWACVEDAYVSTERTTLKAGGQMLVVAETEVAEGRLDNLFDRYGAPAQITWISQSPEPSGLTVPVKKATSVAELSDAGYDDVIYFGSAPEIAESLFAKVALNGLLNIVLCGGRFGRDVVSMVGRVHYGGIRIIGTTGSDPAESMETIPDTDEIRPGDKINVIGAGGPMGMMHVIRNICQGVEAVSVFGSDLDDGRLAALTKIAAPLAAKNGVEYRPYNPTKQKIPDVFDYAAIMAPVPALVAACVHSAAEGGLINIFAGIPATVCGEIDLDAYIEKKLYFIGTSGSTLDDMKQMLAKAESGRLDTNVSVAAVSGFEGAVEGIRAVENRSIAGKIIVYPACRDLGLVRLEEMAEKMPEVAACLDEGLWTKQAEQKLLEMYGDA
;
A
#
# COMPACT_ATOMS: atom_id res chain seq x y z
N MET A 1 -12.81 -21.36 31.37
CA MET A 1 -11.59 -21.19 30.55
C MET A 1 -11.47 -22.44 29.71
N THR A 2 -11.45 -22.28 28.40
CA THR A 2 -11.07 -23.34 27.45
C THR A 2 -9.66 -23.82 27.83
N ASP A 3 -9.42 -25.13 27.76
CA ASP A 3 -8.08 -25.68 28.01
C ASP A 3 -7.20 -25.33 26.80
N LEU A 4 -6.44 -24.24 26.91
CA LEU A 4 -5.59 -23.78 25.82
C LEU A 4 -4.44 -24.77 25.60
N PRO A 5 -4.11 -25.12 24.34
CA PRO A 5 -2.93 -25.94 24.08
C PRO A 5 -1.68 -25.21 24.58
N LYS A 6 -0.69 -25.96 25.09
CA LYS A 6 0.56 -25.35 25.59
C LYS A 6 1.44 -24.79 24.48
N THR A 7 1.38 -25.42 23.31
CA THR A 7 2.20 -25.08 22.15
C THR A 7 1.36 -25.04 20.89
N GLN A 8 1.86 -24.33 19.89
CA GLN A 8 1.25 -24.11 18.58
C GLN A 8 2.28 -24.21 17.46
N TYR A 9 1.78 -24.38 16.25
CA TYR A 9 2.55 -24.20 15.02
C TYR A 9 2.60 -22.71 14.66
N ALA A 10 3.78 -22.25 14.26
CA ALA A 10 3.98 -20.90 13.74
C ALA A 10 5.12 -20.86 12.74
N VAL A 11 4.98 -20.07 11.69
CA VAL A 11 6.11 -19.67 10.84
C VAL A 11 6.82 -18.52 11.53
N GLN A 12 8.10 -18.70 11.86
CA GLN A 12 8.90 -17.69 12.52
C GLN A 12 10.04 -17.18 11.63
N LEU A 13 10.19 -15.87 11.63
CA LEU A 13 11.37 -15.14 11.17
C LEU A 13 12.36 -15.11 12.32
N VAL A 14 13.50 -15.78 12.16
CA VAL A 14 14.52 -15.87 13.23
C VAL A 14 15.80 -15.09 12.92
N ALA A 15 16.03 -14.78 11.64
CA ALA A 15 17.13 -13.97 11.14
C ALA A 15 16.80 -13.45 9.73
N PRO A 16 17.61 -12.55 9.15
CA PRO A 16 17.44 -12.13 7.75
C PRO A 16 17.42 -13.32 6.80
N ASP A 17 16.37 -13.38 5.98
CA ASP A 17 16.10 -14.46 5.00
C ASP A 17 15.92 -15.87 5.60
N GLU A 18 15.74 -15.99 6.92
CA GLU A 18 15.60 -17.26 7.63
C GLU A 18 14.19 -17.43 8.21
N LEU A 19 13.42 -18.35 7.61
CA LEU A 19 12.11 -18.80 8.08
C LEU A 19 12.21 -20.22 8.62
N ILE A 20 11.58 -20.46 9.76
CA ILE A 20 11.39 -21.81 10.30
C ILE A 20 9.91 -22.07 10.55
N LEU A 21 9.50 -23.32 10.40
CA LEU A 21 8.23 -23.79 10.94
C LEU A 21 8.48 -24.27 12.39
N ASN A 22 8.15 -23.44 13.36
CA ASN A 22 8.21 -23.82 14.78
C ASN A 22 6.92 -24.54 15.17
N LYS A 23 7.02 -25.85 15.38
CA LYS A 23 5.89 -26.73 15.75
C LYS A 23 5.60 -26.74 17.26
N THR A 24 6.42 -26.07 18.05
CA THR A 24 6.38 -26.08 19.52
C THR A 24 6.50 -24.67 20.09
N LYS A 25 6.02 -23.64 19.37
CA LYS A 25 5.99 -22.27 19.91
C LYS A 25 4.97 -22.22 21.04
N ASP A 26 5.29 -21.54 22.14
CA ASP A 26 4.36 -21.44 23.27
C ASP A 26 3.08 -20.68 22.88
N VAL A 27 1.94 -21.10 23.44
CA VAL A 27 0.69 -20.34 23.41
C VAL A 27 0.61 -19.52 24.69
N PRO A 28 0.63 -18.19 24.61
CA PRO A 28 0.57 -17.35 25.81
C PRO A 28 -0.83 -17.42 26.44
N VAL A 29 -0.88 -17.49 27.77
CA VAL A 29 -2.13 -17.26 28.51
C VAL A 29 -2.37 -15.75 28.57
N PRO A 30 -3.54 -15.23 28.13
CA PRO A 30 -3.76 -13.79 28.07
C PRO A 30 -3.75 -13.18 29.48
N GLY A 31 -2.85 -12.21 29.67
CA GLY A 31 -2.77 -11.37 30.86
C GLY A 31 -3.81 -10.25 30.87
N PRO A 32 -3.79 -9.34 31.86
CA PRO A 32 -4.72 -8.22 31.91
C PRO A 32 -4.69 -7.41 30.60
N HIS A 33 -5.86 -7.05 30.09
CA HIS A 33 -6.04 -6.32 28.81
C HIS A 33 -5.72 -7.10 27.52
N GLN A 34 -5.31 -8.37 27.61
CA GLN A 34 -4.91 -9.15 26.43
C GLN A 34 -6.04 -10.00 25.89
N ILE A 35 -5.98 -10.21 24.58
CA ILE A 35 -6.93 -10.99 23.80
C ILE A 35 -6.12 -12.04 23.05
N LEU A 36 -6.42 -13.32 23.31
CA LEU A 36 -5.87 -14.42 22.55
C LEU A 36 -6.86 -14.79 21.46
N CYS A 37 -6.39 -14.74 20.22
CA CYS A 37 -7.18 -14.94 19.02
C CYS A 37 -6.69 -16.19 18.29
N ARG A 38 -7.58 -17.14 18.01
CA ARG A 38 -7.33 -18.24 17.07
C ARG A 38 -7.41 -17.70 15.64
N VAL A 39 -6.41 -17.99 14.82
CA VAL A 39 -6.38 -17.54 13.43
C VAL A 39 -7.18 -18.51 12.56
N GLU A 40 -8.16 -18.00 11.81
CA GLU A 40 -8.95 -18.82 10.88
C GLU A 40 -8.27 -18.94 9.52
N ALA A 41 -7.77 -17.82 9.00
CA ALA A 41 -7.05 -17.75 7.74
C ALA A 41 -6.11 -16.55 7.73
N VAL A 42 -5.00 -16.68 7.02
CA VAL A 42 -4.05 -15.60 6.77
C VAL A 42 -3.58 -15.60 5.32
N GLY A 43 -3.61 -14.45 4.68
CA GLY A 43 -3.06 -14.26 3.34
C GLY A 43 -1.56 -14.00 3.36
N LEU A 44 -0.83 -14.56 2.38
CA LEU A 44 0.59 -14.27 2.19
C LEU A 44 0.79 -13.05 1.29
N CYS A 45 1.62 -12.10 1.73
CA CYS A 45 1.83 -10.84 1.03
C CYS A 45 3.31 -10.53 0.74
N PHE A 46 3.54 -9.59 -0.17
CA PHE A 46 4.88 -9.09 -0.47
C PHE A 46 5.52 -8.38 0.74
N SER A 47 4.71 -7.85 1.67
CA SER A 47 5.15 -7.28 2.94
C SER A 47 5.81 -8.32 3.85
N ASP A 48 5.35 -9.58 3.84
CA ASP A 48 6.01 -10.66 4.58
C ASP A 48 7.42 -10.93 4.01
N LEU A 49 7.57 -10.84 2.69
CA LEU A 49 8.87 -10.94 2.02
C LEU A 49 9.79 -9.74 2.33
N LYS A 50 9.25 -8.52 2.38
CA LYS A 50 10.02 -7.34 2.80
C LYS A 50 10.55 -7.52 4.22
N LEU A 51 9.70 -7.98 5.13
CA LEU A 51 10.10 -8.28 6.50
C LEU A 51 11.13 -9.42 6.54
N LEU A 52 10.96 -10.48 5.74
CA LEU A 52 11.93 -11.57 5.62
C LEU A 52 13.31 -11.08 5.22
N LYS A 53 13.40 -10.23 4.19
CA LYS A 53 14.70 -9.76 3.67
C LYS A 53 15.33 -8.70 4.55
N GLN A 54 14.55 -7.80 5.12
CA GLN A 54 15.05 -6.67 5.92
C GLN A 54 15.22 -7.02 7.40
N PHE A 55 14.37 -7.91 7.93
CA PHE A 55 14.34 -8.32 9.33
C PHE A 55 14.40 -7.10 10.28
N SER A 56 15.43 -6.98 11.10
CA SER A 56 15.64 -5.88 12.04
C SER A 56 15.85 -4.51 11.38
N SER A 57 16.28 -4.46 10.11
CA SER A 57 16.38 -3.21 9.35
C SER A 57 15.03 -2.70 8.83
N HIS A 58 13.96 -3.49 8.92
CA HIS A 58 12.63 -3.05 8.53
C HIS A 58 12.09 -2.00 9.51
N VAL A 59 11.63 -0.87 9.01
CA VAL A 59 11.21 0.28 9.84
C VAL A 59 10.08 -0.05 10.84
N ARG A 60 9.19 -0.98 10.49
CA ARG A 60 8.11 -1.48 11.37
C ARG A 60 8.55 -2.58 12.34
N LYS A 61 9.73 -3.18 12.15
CA LYS A 61 10.30 -4.17 13.08
C LYS A 61 11.07 -3.50 14.23
N SER A 62 11.39 -2.22 14.09
CA SER A 62 12.07 -1.43 15.13
C SER A 62 11.19 -1.15 16.35
N GLU A 63 11.82 -0.63 17.40
CA GLU A 63 11.20 -0.28 18.66
C GLU A 63 10.14 0.83 18.49
N VAL A 64 9.05 0.70 19.25
CA VAL A 64 8.10 1.77 19.50
C VAL A 64 8.76 2.82 20.40
N LEU A 65 8.68 4.08 19.99
CA LEU A 65 9.31 5.21 20.65
C LEU A 65 8.30 6.19 21.26
N SER A 66 7.06 6.25 20.77
CA SER A 66 6.07 7.19 21.29
C SER A 66 4.61 6.83 20.92
N GLY A 67 3.68 7.60 21.49
CA GLY A 67 2.23 7.54 21.22
C GLY A 67 1.44 6.57 22.09
N ILE A 68 2.12 5.80 22.93
CA ILE A 68 1.58 5.02 24.05
C ILE A 68 2.51 5.15 25.26
N ASP A 69 2.06 4.70 26.43
CA ASP A 69 2.97 4.45 27.55
C ASP A 69 3.88 3.25 27.21
N LEU A 70 5.19 3.50 27.19
CA LEU A 70 6.18 2.50 26.79
C LEU A 70 6.35 1.38 27.82
N ASP A 71 5.95 1.58 29.08
CA ASP A 71 6.03 0.53 30.10
C ASP A 71 5.05 -0.61 29.82
N ILE A 72 3.94 -0.32 29.13
CA ILE A 72 2.96 -1.32 28.68
C ILE A 72 3.62 -2.39 27.81
N LEU A 73 4.59 -2.02 26.98
CA LEU A 73 5.25 -2.95 26.05
C LEU A 73 5.98 -4.10 26.75
N LYS A 74 6.41 -3.90 28.01
CA LYS A 74 7.06 -4.94 28.83
C LYS A 74 6.09 -6.03 29.26
N GLU A 75 4.79 -5.76 29.21
CA GLU A 75 3.73 -6.67 29.60
C GLU A 75 3.20 -7.50 28.41
N ILE A 76 3.67 -7.24 27.19
CA ILE A 76 3.13 -7.82 25.95
C ILE A 76 4.12 -8.82 25.36
N PRO A 77 3.94 -10.15 25.56
CA PRO A 77 4.83 -11.17 25.04
C PRO A 77 4.96 -11.18 23.51
N SER A 78 3.93 -10.72 22.80
CA SER A 78 3.94 -10.64 21.34
C SER A 78 4.66 -9.40 20.80
N TYR A 79 5.15 -8.49 21.65
CA TYR A 79 5.99 -7.37 21.22
C TYR A 79 7.47 -7.78 21.18
N VAL A 80 7.99 -7.97 19.98
CA VAL A 80 9.31 -8.55 19.67
C VAL A 80 10.05 -7.67 18.64
N PRO A 81 10.49 -6.45 18.99
CA PRO A 81 11.19 -5.56 18.06
C PRO A 81 12.64 -6.01 17.80
N GLY A 82 13.31 -5.34 16.84
CA GLY A 82 14.74 -5.49 16.57
C GLY A 82 15.11 -6.90 16.10
N GLU A 83 16.11 -7.50 16.73
CA GLU A 83 16.64 -8.84 16.38
C GLU A 83 15.81 -10.00 16.96
N ALA A 84 14.78 -9.73 17.77
CA ALA A 84 13.95 -10.80 18.32
C ALA A 84 13.21 -11.56 17.22
N ALA A 85 13.12 -12.89 17.34
CA ALA A 85 12.33 -13.69 16.42
C ALA A 85 10.85 -13.26 16.45
N THR A 86 10.21 -13.22 15.29
CA THR A 86 8.81 -12.77 15.16
C THR A 86 8.02 -13.70 14.25
N VAL A 87 6.70 -13.59 14.30
CA VAL A 87 5.77 -14.28 13.41
C VAL A 87 5.23 -13.25 12.39
N PRO A 88 5.34 -13.49 11.07
CA PRO A 88 4.75 -12.63 10.04
C PRO A 88 3.22 -12.85 9.87
N GLY A 89 2.62 -12.20 8.88
CA GLY A 89 1.20 -12.39 8.51
C GLY A 89 0.30 -11.30 9.09
N HIS A 90 -0.15 -10.40 8.21
CA HIS A 90 -0.99 -9.24 8.53
C HIS A 90 -2.34 -9.22 7.79
N GLU A 91 -2.56 -10.15 6.86
CA GLU A 91 -3.84 -10.29 6.16
C GLU A 91 -4.69 -11.32 6.90
N ALA A 92 -5.26 -10.95 8.05
CA ALA A 92 -5.76 -11.93 9.02
C ALA A 92 -7.25 -11.80 9.34
N VAL A 93 -7.91 -12.95 9.45
CA VAL A 93 -9.19 -13.11 10.15
C VAL A 93 -8.99 -14.03 11.34
N VAL A 94 -9.59 -13.63 12.47
CA VAL A 94 -9.40 -14.31 13.74
C VAL A 94 -10.70 -14.49 14.48
N ARG A 95 -10.71 -15.46 15.39
CA ARG A 95 -11.76 -15.68 16.37
C ARG A 95 -11.19 -15.58 17.77
N ILE A 96 -11.87 -14.86 18.66
CA ILE A 96 -11.42 -14.74 20.05
C ILE A 96 -11.51 -16.12 20.71
N GLU A 97 -10.39 -16.62 21.19
CA GLU A 97 -10.30 -17.88 21.91
C GLU A 97 -10.43 -17.64 23.42
N ALA A 98 -9.70 -16.63 23.92
CA ALA A 98 -9.69 -16.26 25.33
C ALA A 98 -9.42 -14.77 25.51
N VAL A 99 -9.93 -14.23 26.62
CA VAL A 99 -9.68 -12.85 27.03
C VAL A 99 -9.10 -12.84 28.44
N GLY A 100 -8.17 -11.94 28.69
CA GLY A 100 -7.61 -11.74 30.02
C GLY A 100 -8.49 -10.86 30.91
N PRO A 101 -8.15 -10.74 32.21
CA PRO A 101 -8.87 -9.87 33.13
C PRO A 101 -8.94 -8.41 32.65
N GLY A 102 -10.08 -7.74 32.85
CA GLY A 102 -10.26 -6.34 32.46
C GLY A 102 -10.56 -6.10 30.98
N VAL A 103 -10.73 -7.16 30.19
CA VAL A 103 -11.28 -7.09 28.83
C VAL A 103 -12.78 -7.39 28.90
N GLU A 104 -13.61 -6.35 28.80
CA GLU A 104 -15.07 -6.47 28.94
C GLU A 104 -15.82 -6.36 27.60
N ASP A 105 -15.21 -5.71 26.60
CA ASP A 105 -15.83 -5.44 25.30
C ASP A 105 -15.70 -6.61 24.31
N PHE A 106 -15.01 -7.68 24.71
CA PHE A 106 -14.72 -8.84 23.89
C PHE A 106 -15.03 -10.15 24.63
N ALA A 107 -15.53 -11.13 23.89
CA ALA A 107 -15.91 -12.45 24.39
C ALA A 107 -15.42 -13.57 23.46
N PRO A 108 -15.05 -14.74 24.02
CA PRO A 108 -14.74 -15.91 23.22
C PRO A 108 -15.82 -16.26 22.19
N GLY A 109 -15.39 -16.68 21.00
CA GLY A 109 -16.24 -17.04 19.87
C GLY A 109 -16.52 -15.90 18.90
N GLN A 110 -16.28 -14.64 19.25
CA GLN A 110 -16.45 -13.52 18.32
C GLN A 110 -15.40 -13.51 17.22
N ARG A 111 -15.81 -13.12 16.01
CA ARG A 111 -14.99 -13.17 14.78
C ARG A 111 -14.64 -11.77 14.29
N PHE A 112 -13.39 -11.56 13.91
CA PHE A 112 -12.87 -10.26 13.52
C PHE A 112 -11.92 -10.31 12.33
N LEU A 113 -12.06 -9.34 11.44
CA LEU A 113 -10.98 -8.86 10.58
C LEU A 113 -10.02 -8.01 11.40
N VAL A 114 -8.72 -8.14 11.16
CA VAL A 114 -7.68 -7.40 11.86
C VAL A 114 -7.14 -6.26 10.99
N GLN A 115 -7.26 -5.00 11.44
CA GLN A 115 -6.46 -3.88 10.92
C GLN A 115 -5.10 -3.89 11.63
N THR A 116 -4.01 -3.82 10.87
CA THR A 116 -2.67 -4.14 11.35
C THR A 116 -1.75 -2.94 11.49
N ASP A 117 -2.12 -1.76 10.96
CA ASP A 117 -1.35 -0.52 11.05
C ASP A 117 -1.77 0.35 12.25
N TYR A 118 -0.99 0.33 13.34
CA TYR A 118 -1.30 1.06 14.56
C TYR A 118 -0.71 2.47 14.50
N ARG A 119 -1.40 3.39 13.81
CA ARG A 119 -0.87 4.71 13.41
C ARG A 119 -0.42 5.62 14.55
N TRP A 120 -0.95 5.43 15.75
CA TRP A 120 -0.53 6.16 16.96
C TRP A 120 0.67 5.53 17.64
N VAL A 121 0.97 4.25 17.42
CA VAL A 121 2.11 3.55 18.00
C VAL A 121 3.32 3.81 17.13
N ARG A 122 4.14 4.82 17.45
CA ARG A 122 5.17 5.33 16.53
C ARG A 122 6.51 4.63 16.70
N THR A 123 7.11 4.18 15.61
CA THR A 123 8.55 3.86 15.53
C THR A 123 9.33 5.11 15.10
N ALA A 124 10.64 4.98 14.85
CA ALA A 124 11.48 6.10 14.41
C ALA A 124 10.98 6.76 13.11
N THR A 125 10.54 5.96 12.14
CA THR A 125 10.16 6.44 10.80
C THR A 125 8.85 5.84 10.29
N SER A 126 8.13 5.07 11.12
CA SER A 126 6.89 4.39 10.75
C SER A 126 5.98 4.16 11.99
N ASN A 127 5.15 3.13 11.93
CA ASN A 127 4.23 2.70 12.98
C ASN A 127 4.56 1.27 13.44
N GLY A 128 4.16 0.93 14.66
CA GLY A 128 4.04 -0.44 15.12
C GLY A 128 2.91 -1.15 14.39
N ALA A 129 3.06 -2.44 14.15
CA ALA A 129 2.13 -3.21 13.36
C ALA A 129 2.12 -4.70 13.72
N LEU A 130 0.96 -5.33 13.55
CA LEU A 130 0.82 -6.79 13.62
C LEU A 130 1.52 -7.46 12.44
N GLY A 131 2.20 -8.57 12.70
CA GLY A 131 3.07 -9.24 11.72
C GLY A 131 4.41 -8.56 11.51
N TYR A 132 4.84 -7.67 12.43
CA TYR A 132 6.12 -6.96 12.39
C TYR A 132 6.80 -6.98 13.78
N ASN A 133 6.78 -5.84 14.48
CA ASN A 133 7.25 -5.74 15.87
C ASN A 133 6.23 -6.28 16.87
N PHE A 134 4.95 -6.40 16.48
CA PHE A 134 3.99 -7.26 17.15
C PHE A 134 3.81 -8.53 16.31
N GLU A 135 3.86 -9.72 16.94
CA GLU A 135 3.70 -11.00 16.25
C GLU A 135 2.38 -11.09 15.46
N GLY A 136 2.45 -11.72 14.28
CA GLY A 136 1.36 -11.83 13.31
C GLY A 136 0.62 -13.15 13.32
N ALA A 137 -0.17 -13.34 12.25
CA ALA A 137 -1.17 -14.39 12.12
C ALA A 137 -0.67 -15.67 11.42
N LEU A 138 0.61 -15.76 11.02
CA LEU A 138 1.20 -17.04 10.60
C LEU A 138 1.53 -17.94 11.81
N ALA A 139 0.56 -18.06 12.72
CA ALA A 139 0.53 -18.89 13.91
C ALA A 139 -0.91 -19.35 14.16
N GLU A 140 -1.12 -20.42 14.91
CA GLU A 140 -2.48 -20.88 15.25
C GLU A 140 -3.22 -19.89 16.14
N PHE A 141 -2.49 -19.24 17.05
CA PHE A 141 -2.97 -18.25 17.98
C PHE A 141 -2.07 -17.02 17.98
N VAL A 142 -2.70 -15.86 17.89
CA VAL A 142 -2.05 -14.54 18.00
C VAL A 142 -2.54 -13.82 19.25
N LEU A 143 -1.61 -13.22 19.99
CA LEU A 143 -1.91 -12.45 21.19
C LEU A 143 -1.87 -10.97 20.87
N MET A 144 -2.96 -10.27 21.19
CA MET A 144 -3.08 -8.83 21.04
C MET A 144 -3.35 -8.18 22.40
N ASP A 145 -2.99 -6.89 22.54
CA ASP A 145 -3.28 -6.11 23.75
C ASP A 145 -4.23 -4.96 23.39
N LYS A 146 -5.33 -4.84 24.14
CA LYS A 146 -6.37 -3.83 23.90
C LYS A 146 -5.79 -2.41 23.88
N ARG A 147 -4.76 -2.12 24.67
CA ARG A 147 -4.12 -0.80 24.77
C ARG A 147 -3.30 -0.46 23.53
N ILE A 148 -2.93 -1.46 22.73
CA ILE A 148 -2.20 -1.31 21.47
C ILE A 148 -3.15 -1.28 20.27
N ILE A 149 -4.22 -2.08 20.30
CA ILE A 149 -5.16 -2.23 19.16
C ILE A 149 -6.38 -1.31 19.25
N THR A 150 -6.37 -0.34 20.16
CA THR A 150 -7.42 0.67 20.29
C THR A 150 -6.81 2.05 20.09
N SER A 151 -7.37 2.83 19.17
CA SER A 151 -6.90 4.18 18.89
C SER A 151 -7.10 5.11 20.10
N PRO A 152 -6.38 6.25 20.16
CA PRO A 152 -6.62 7.26 21.21
C PRO A 152 -8.07 7.76 21.26
N GLU A 153 -8.79 7.69 20.14
CA GLU A 153 -10.20 8.05 19.99
C GLU A 153 -11.16 6.93 20.41
N GLY A 154 -10.63 5.74 20.75
CA GLY A 154 -11.40 4.60 21.22
C GLY A 154 -11.81 3.61 20.13
N GLU A 155 -11.35 3.79 18.88
CA GLU A 155 -11.68 2.85 17.80
C GLU A 155 -10.83 1.59 17.86
N SER A 156 -11.46 0.41 17.77
CA SER A 156 -10.76 -0.86 17.76
C SER A 156 -10.25 -1.22 16.36
N MET A 157 -9.05 -1.81 16.30
CA MET A 157 -8.49 -2.42 15.10
C MET A 157 -9.03 -3.84 14.84
N LEU A 158 -9.96 -4.33 15.67
CA LEU A 158 -10.72 -5.55 15.42
C LEU A 158 -12.10 -5.18 14.86
N LEU A 159 -12.29 -5.41 13.56
CA LEU A 159 -13.55 -5.14 12.87
C LEU A 159 -14.39 -6.40 12.88
N ALA A 160 -15.58 -6.34 13.47
CA ALA A 160 -16.48 -7.49 13.54
C ALA A 160 -16.78 -8.00 12.12
N ALA A 161 -16.57 -9.30 11.90
CA ALA A 161 -16.76 -9.92 10.60
C ALA A 161 -17.93 -10.91 10.66
N SER A 162 -18.79 -10.87 9.64
CA SER A 162 -19.91 -11.82 9.48
C SER A 162 -19.44 -13.29 9.42
N GLU A 163 -20.25 -14.22 9.92
CA GLU A 163 -20.06 -15.67 9.71
C GLU A 163 -20.42 -16.10 8.27
N GLU A 164 -21.03 -15.21 7.48
CA GLU A 164 -21.49 -15.52 6.13
C GLU A 164 -20.37 -15.55 5.09
N LEU A 165 -19.26 -14.83 5.33
CA LEU A 165 -18.10 -14.81 4.46
C LEU A 165 -17.08 -15.89 4.85
N SER A 166 -16.39 -16.45 3.85
CA SER A 166 -15.25 -17.33 4.05
C SER A 166 -14.12 -16.61 4.79
N GLY A 167 -13.27 -17.34 5.51
CA GLY A 167 -12.07 -16.81 6.16
C GLY A 167 -11.12 -16.15 5.16
N SER A 168 -10.91 -16.80 4.03
CA SER A 168 -10.21 -16.23 2.87
C SER A 168 -10.78 -14.89 2.42
N ALA A 169 -12.10 -14.76 2.29
CA ALA A 169 -12.72 -13.51 1.86
C ALA A 169 -12.45 -12.38 2.86
N VAL A 170 -12.59 -12.67 4.16
CA VAL A 170 -12.37 -11.67 5.22
C VAL A 170 -10.89 -11.31 5.31
N ALA A 171 -9.98 -12.28 5.36
CA ALA A 171 -8.53 -12.03 5.39
C ALA A 171 -8.07 -11.14 4.23
N LEU A 172 -8.61 -11.38 3.04
CA LEU A 172 -8.27 -10.62 1.83
C LEU A 172 -8.89 -9.22 1.78
N VAL A 173 -9.75 -8.83 2.72
CA VAL A 173 -10.20 -7.43 2.81
C VAL A 173 -9.00 -6.48 2.94
N GLU A 174 -7.93 -6.87 3.65
CA GLU A 174 -6.74 -6.04 3.83
C GLU A 174 -6.03 -5.66 2.52
N PRO A 175 -5.62 -6.59 1.65
CA PRO A 175 -4.97 -6.23 0.40
C PRO A 175 -5.92 -5.50 -0.54
N TRP A 176 -7.22 -5.83 -0.54
CA TRP A 176 -8.22 -5.09 -1.32
C TRP A 176 -8.42 -3.66 -0.81
N ALA A 177 -8.32 -3.42 0.50
CA ALA A 177 -8.38 -2.08 1.08
C ALA A 177 -7.17 -1.24 0.69
N CYS A 178 -5.97 -1.85 0.63
CA CYS A 178 -4.80 -1.16 0.09
C CYS A 178 -4.98 -0.78 -1.38
N VAL A 179 -5.59 -1.67 -2.19
CA VAL A 179 -5.91 -1.35 -3.59
C VAL A 179 -6.90 -0.21 -3.67
N GLU A 180 -7.97 -0.22 -2.88
CA GLU A 180 -8.99 0.84 -2.90
C GLU A 180 -8.42 2.19 -2.44
N ASP A 181 -7.64 2.22 -1.36
CA ASP A 181 -6.98 3.43 -0.82
C ASP A 181 -6.15 4.15 -1.90
N ALA A 182 -5.51 3.39 -2.79
CA ALA A 182 -4.72 3.93 -3.90
C ALA A 182 -5.54 4.66 -4.98
N TYR A 183 -6.87 4.62 -4.92
CA TYR A 183 -7.78 5.35 -5.82
C TYR A 183 -8.67 6.35 -5.08
N VAL A 184 -9.03 6.10 -3.82
CA VAL A 184 -9.93 6.97 -3.06
C VAL A 184 -9.19 7.99 -2.18
N SER A 185 -7.85 7.97 -2.22
CA SER A 185 -7.01 8.96 -1.55
C SER A 185 -7.31 10.37 -2.04
N THR A 186 -7.34 11.30 -1.09
CA THR A 186 -7.56 12.73 -1.32
C THR A 186 -6.23 13.47 -1.27
N GLU A 187 -6.03 14.39 -2.20
CA GLU A 187 -4.76 15.10 -2.35
C GLU A 187 -4.77 16.47 -1.67
N ARG A 188 -3.58 16.93 -1.26
CA ARG A 188 -3.40 18.24 -0.62
C ARG A 188 -3.43 19.33 -1.70
N THR A 189 -4.57 20.01 -1.85
CA THR A 189 -4.77 21.08 -2.84
C THR A 189 -4.38 22.49 -2.37
N THR A 190 -3.87 22.63 -1.15
CA THR A 190 -3.44 23.92 -0.56
C THR A 190 -1.98 23.87 -0.11
N LEU A 191 -1.37 25.05 0.05
CA LEU A 191 -0.09 25.17 0.74
C LEU A 191 -0.24 24.78 2.21
N LYS A 192 0.84 24.33 2.84
CA LYS A 192 0.80 23.89 4.24
C LYS A 192 0.63 25.11 5.14
N ALA A 193 -0.56 25.27 5.73
CA ALA A 193 -0.80 26.28 6.74
C ALA A 193 0.19 26.13 7.91
N GLY A 194 0.91 27.22 8.23
CA GLY A 194 1.95 27.20 9.25
C GLY A 194 3.26 26.51 8.83
N GLY A 195 3.36 26.05 7.58
CA GLY A 195 4.50 25.29 7.06
C GLY A 195 5.73 26.13 6.72
N GLN A 196 6.81 25.43 6.39
CA GLN A 196 8.07 26.02 5.91
C GLN A 196 8.13 25.94 4.39
N MET A 197 8.21 27.11 3.71
CA MET A 197 8.36 27.17 2.27
C MET A 197 9.82 27.44 1.86
N LEU A 198 10.34 26.73 0.87
CA LEU A 198 11.59 27.04 0.19
C LEU A 198 11.28 27.61 -1.18
N VAL A 199 11.81 28.79 -1.50
CA VAL A 199 11.79 29.33 -2.86
C VAL A 199 13.22 29.44 -3.39
N VAL A 200 13.45 28.79 -4.53
CA VAL A 200 14.71 28.88 -5.28
C VAL A 200 14.41 29.49 -6.65
N ALA A 201 15.11 30.55 -7.01
CA ALA A 201 14.86 31.24 -8.27
C ALA A 201 16.17 31.56 -9.01
N GLU A 202 16.27 31.13 -10.26
CA GLU A 202 17.37 31.48 -11.17
C GLU A 202 17.15 32.84 -11.85
N THR A 203 15.88 33.23 -12.00
CA THR A 203 15.47 34.47 -12.63
C THR A 203 14.69 35.34 -11.64
N GLU A 204 14.51 36.61 -11.97
CA GLU A 204 13.64 37.49 -11.19
C GLU A 204 12.20 36.96 -11.16
N VAL A 205 11.66 36.80 -9.96
CA VAL A 205 10.25 36.43 -9.77
C VAL A 205 9.42 37.71 -9.82
N ALA A 206 8.51 37.79 -10.80
CA ALA A 206 7.67 38.97 -10.99
C ALA A 206 6.79 39.26 -9.76
N GLU A 207 6.56 40.55 -9.48
CA GLU A 207 5.68 41.01 -8.41
C GLU A 207 4.26 40.40 -8.54
N GLY A 208 3.63 40.10 -7.40
CA GLY A 208 2.28 39.55 -7.32
C GLY A 208 2.15 38.05 -7.62
N ARG A 209 3.19 37.36 -8.13
CA ARG A 209 3.10 35.91 -8.43
C ARG A 209 2.95 35.05 -7.19
N LEU A 210 3.75 35.32 -6.16
CA LEU A 210 3.64 34.63 -4.87
C LEU A 210 2.38 35.07 -4.12
N ASP A 211 2.01 36.34 -4.18
CA ASP A 211 0.76 36.83 -3.56
C ASP A 211 -0.46 36.13 -4.18
N ASN A 212 -0.51 35.99 -5.52
CA ASN A 212 -1.58 35.25 -6.21
C ASN A 212 -1.67 33.79 -5.75
N LEU A 213 -0.52 33.11 -5.58
CA LEU A 213 -0.48 31.75 -5.03
C LEU A 213 -1.04 31.73 -3.60
N PHE A 214 -0.62 32.66 -2.75
CA PHE A 214 -1.02 32.70 -1.34
C PHE A 214 -2.51 33.04 -1.16
N ASP A 215 -3.02 33.98 -1.94
CA ASP A 215 -4.43 34.39 -1.91
C ASP A 215 -5.36 33.24 -2.31
N ARG A 216 -4.92 32.37 -3.23
CA ARG A 216 -5.71 31.25 -3.74
C ARG A 216 -5.58 29.98 -2.90
N TYR A 217 -4.38 29.67 -2.42
CA TYR A 217 -4.04 28.36 -1.85
C TYR A 217 -3.51 28.41 -0.41
N GLY A 218 -3.57 29.58 0.24
CA GLY A 218 -3.09 29.79 1.59
C GLY A 218 -1.61 30.15 1.65
N ALA A 219 -1.13 30.61 2.81
CA ALA A 219 0.24 31.08 2.99
C ALA A 219 1.03 30.19 3.98
N PRO A 220 2.35 30.00 3.74
CA PRO A 220 3.23 29.37 4.72
C PRO A 220 3.52 30.31 5.89
N ALA A 221 4.13 29.79 6.97
CA ALA A 221 4.58 30.62 8.09
C ALA A 221 5.86 31.41 7.79
N GLN A 222 6.74 30.85 6.96
CA GLN A 222 8.04 31.45 6.63
C GLN A 222 8.49 30.98 5.24
N ILE A 223 9.19 31.85 4.54
CA ILE A 223 9.88 31.55 3.29
C ILE A 223 11.39 31.56 3.53
N THR A 224 12.07 30.49 3.15
CA THR A 224 13.52 30.50 2.88
C THR A 224 13.73 30.87 1.41
N TRP A 225 14.45 31.96 1.14
CA TRP A 225 14.69 32.48 -0.21
C TRP A 225 16.12 32.26 -0.65
N ILE A 226 16.30 31.64 -1.83
CA ILE A 226 17.59 31.46 -2.49
C ILE A 226 17.47 31.98 -3.93
N SER A 227 18.03 33.16 -4.19
CA SER A 227 18.16 33.72 -5.53
C SER A 227 19.26 34.78 -5.54
N GLN A 228 19.79 35.06 -6.74
CA GLN A 228 20.60 36.26 -6.97
C GLN A 228 19.74 37.52 -7.05
N SER A 229 18.47 37.38 -7.44
CA SER A 229 17.49 38.45 -7.47
C SER A 229 16.90 38.68 -6.07
N PRO A 230 16.53 39.93 -5.73
CA PRO A 230 15.79 40.18 -4.51
C PRO A 230 14.43 39.48 -4.54
N GLU A 231 13.92 39.18 -3.34
CA GLU A 231 12.54 38.77 -3.13
C GLU A 231 11.57 39.86 -3.63
N PRO A 232 10.39 39.49 -4.14
CA PRO A 232 9.35 40.45 -4.52
C PRO A 232 9.02 41.43 -3.39
N SER A 233 8.79 42.70 -3.74
CA SER A 233 8.42 43.70 -2.76
C SER A 233 7.01 43.44 -2.19
N GLY A 234 6.80 43.70 -0.91
CA GLY A 234 5.45 43.65 -0.31
C GLY A 234 4.95 42.29 0.17
N LEU A 235 5.78 41.23 0.12
CA LEU A 235 5.41 39.92 0.67
C LEU A 235 5.00 40.01 2.15
N THR A 236 3.83 39.47 2.48
CA THR A 236 3.28 39.46 3.84
C THR A 236 3.92 38.39 4.73
N VAL A 237 4.47 37.34 4.12
CA VAL A 237 5.12 36.23 4.80
C VAL A 237 6.58 36.59 5.13
N PRO A 238 7.07 36.31 6.35
CA PRO A 238 8.47 36.53 6.71
C PRO A 238 9.44 35.77 5.80
N VAL A 239 10.44 36.49 5.26
CA VAL A 239 11.47 35.92 4.38
C VAL A 239 12.81 35.83 5.12
N LYS A 240 13.42 34.64 5.06
CA LYS A 240 14.79 34.36 5.50
C LYS A 240 15.66 34.03 4.29
N LYS A 241 16.76 34.75 4.08
CA LYS A 241 17.69 34.46 2.98
C LYS A 241 18.62 33.31 3.32
N ALA A 242 18.90 32.46 2.34
CA ALA A 242 19.95 31.45 2.38
C ALA A 242 20.85 31.55 1.14
N THR A 243 22.08 31.07 1.25
CA THR A 243 23.12 31.20 0.22
C THR A 243 23.13 30.05 -0.78
N SER A 244 22.86 28.84 -0.33
CA SER A 244 22.89 27.64 -1.19
C SER A 244 21.90 26.57 -0.72
N VAL A 245 21.39 25.78 -1.67
CA VAL A 245 20.50 24.63 -1.38
C VAL A 245 21.26 23.56 -0.58
N ALA A 246 22.56 23.40 -0.83
CA ALA A 246 23.40 22.38 -0.19
C ALA A 246 23.51 22.55 1.34
N GLU A 247 23.38 23.78 1.85
CA GLU A 247 23.45 24.09 3.29
C GLU A 247 22.12 23.84 4.03
N LEU A 248 21.03 23.60 3.29
CA LEU A 248 19.72 23.37 3.89
C LEU A 248 19.60 21.92 4.39
N SER A 249 18.85 21.74 5.48
CA SER A 249 18.47 20.41 5.94
C SER A 249 17.55 19.71 4.93
N ASP A 250 17.76 18.42 4.75
CA ASP A 250 16.84 17.56 4.00
C ASP A 250 15.51 17.43 4.76
N ALA A 251 14.44 17.16 4.00
CA ALA A 251 13.08 17.02 4.50
C ALA A 251 12.59 18.17 5.41
N GLY A 252 13.10 19.38 5.19
CA GLY A 252 12.83 20.55 6.03
C GLY A 252 11.68 21.45 5.57
N TYR A 253 11.14 21.23 4.37
CA TYR A 253 10.20 22.16 3.73
C TYR A 253 8.92 21.47 3.24
N ASP A 254 7.78 21.94 3.71
CA ASP A 254 6.46 21.42 3.35
C ASP A 254 6.05 21.80 1.93
N ASP A 255 6.56 22.93 1.45
CA ASP A 255 6.31 23.49 0.11
C ASP A 255 7.65 23.97 -0.47
N VAL A 256 8.01 23.51 -1.66
CA VAL A 256 9.23 23.91 -2.37
C VAL A 256 8.82 24.46 -3.73
N ILE A 257 9.19 25.70 -4.03
CA ILE A 257 8.93 26.33 -5.33
C ILE A 257 10.25 26.62 -6.02
N TYR A 258 10.36 26.20 -7.27
CA TYR A 258 11.52 26.41 -8.11
C TYR A 258 11.17 27.23 -9.35
N PHE A 259 11.72 28.43 -9.47
CA PHE A 259 11.62 29.26 -10.66
C PHE A 259 12.90 29.12 -11.50
N GLY A 260 12.88 28.23 -12.48
CA GLY A 260 14.06 27.95 -13.30
C GLY A 260 13.94 26.67 -14.12
N SER A 261 15.01 26.37 -14.86
CA SER A 261 15.06 25.20 -15.74
C SER A 261 16.44 24.53 -15.79
N ALA A 262 17.32 24.80 -14.83
CA ALA A 262 18.56 24.06 -14.60
C ALA A 262 18.28 22.69 -13.94
N PRO A 263 18.50 21.56 -14.65
CA PRO A 263 18.21 20.23 -14.13
C PRO A 263 18.86 19.94 -12.77
N GLU A 264 20.11 20.37 -12.58
CA GLU A 264 20.92 20.09 -11.38
C GLU A 264 20.34 20.76 -10.13
N ILE A 265 19.70 21.92 -10.30
CA ILE A 265 19.00 22.60 -9.20
C ILE A 265 17.74 21.81 -8.86
N ALA A 266 16.90 21.47 -9.84
CA ALA A 266 15.69 20.68 -9.63
C ALA A 266 15.99 19.34 -8.92
N GLU A 267 17.02 18.62 -9.37
CA GLU A 267 17.49 17.36 -8.76
C GLU A 267 17.82 17.53 -7.27
N SER A 268 18.49 18.63 -6.91
CA SER A 268 18.88 18.91 -5.52
C SER A 268 17.69 19.23 -4.58
N LEU A 269 16.57 19.69 -5.15
CA LEU A 269 15.41 20.13 -4.36
C LEU A 269 14.57 18.99 -3.83
N PHE A 270 14.55 17.84 -4.51
CA PHE A 270 13.80 16.66 -4.05
C PHE A 270 14.16 16.24 -2.62
N ALA A 271 15.44 16.34 -2.24
CA ALA A 271 15.89 16.00 -0.89
C ALA A 271 15.35 16.97 0.18
N LYS A 272 15.00 18.21 -0.21
CA LYS A 272 14.55 19.27 0.71
C LYS A 272 13.07 19.19 1.03
N VAL A 273 12.28 18.55 0.17
CA VAL A 273 10.84 18.33 0.37
C VAL A 273 10.61 17.46 1.60
N ALA A 274 9.77 17.89 2.53
CA ALA A 274 9.38 17.16 3.73
C ALA A 274 8.48 15.95 3.42
N LEU A 275 8.15 15.16 4.45
CA LEU A 275 7.12 14.12 4.35
C LEU A 275 5.77 14.79 3.97
N ASN A 276 5.06 14.25 2.99
CA ASN A 276 3.83 14.81 2.43
C ASN A 276 3.98 16.24 1.87
N GLY A 277 5.21 16.60 1.45
CA GLY A 277 5.52 17.92 0.90
C GLY A 277 5.26 18.03 -0.60
N LEU A 278 5.15 19.27 -1.08
CA LEU A 278 4.89 19.60 -2.48
C LEU A 278 6.12 20.27 -3.11
N LEU A 279 6.54 19.78 -4.27
CA LEU A 279 7.53 20.43 -5.14
C LEU A 279 6.82 21.03 -6.35
N ASN A 280 6.85 22.34 -6.47
CA ASN A 280 6.27 23.12 -7.56
C ASN A 280 7.37 23.69 -8.47
N ILE A 281 7.44 23.19 -9.70
CA ILE A 281 8.44 23.59 -10.71
C ILE A 281 7.82 24.58 -11.69
N VAL A 282 8.35 25.80 -11.72
CA VAL A 282 7.93 26.91 -12.57
C VAL A 282 9.04 27.17 -13.58
N LEU A 283 8.86 26.71 -14.83
CA LEU A 283 9.92 26.73 -15.83
C LEU A 283 10.21 28.13 -16.40
N CYS A 284 9.31 29.10 -16.21
CA CYS A 284 9.44 30.46 -16.72
C CYS A 284 9.69 30.52 -18.24
N GLY A 285 9.06 29.63 -19.01
CA GLY A 285 9.26 29.48 -20.45
C GLY A 285 10.52 28.71 -20.86
N GLY A 286 11.31 28.24 -19.89
CA GLY A 286 12.46 27.36 -20.09
C GLY A 286 12.07 25.89 -20.26
N ARG A 287 13.09 25.05 -20.38
CA ARG A 287 13.02 23.59 -20.45
C ARG A 287 14.26 22.99 -19.83
N PHE A 288 14.15 21.80 -19.23
CA PHE A 288 15.29 21.05 -18.73
C PHE A 288 16.14 20.50 -19.88
N GLY A 289 15.50 20.05 -20.97
CA GLY A 289 16.19 19.54 -22.16
C GLY A 289 16.91 18.19 -21.98
N ARG A 290 16.74 17.54 -20.82
CA ARG A 290 17.14 16.17 -20.50
C ARG A 290 16.25 15.61 -19.40
N ASP A 291 16.28 14.29 -19.23
CA ASP A 291 15.67 13.63 -18.08
C ASP A 291 16.31 14.14 -16.78
N VAL A 292 15.48 14.33 -15.77
CA VAL A 292 15.84 14.88 -14.46
C VAL A 292 15.82 13.74 -13.43
N VAL A 293 16.90 13.60 -12.65
CA VAL A 293 16.98 12.61 -11.57
C VAL A 293 15.98 12.99 -10.47
N SER A 294 14.87 12.27 -10.41
CA SER A 294 13.75 12.53 -9.52
C SER A 294 13.65 11.47 -8.43
N MET A 295 13.35 11.87 -7.19
CA MET A 295 13.20 10.94 -6.06
C MET A 295 11.84 10.21 -6.10
N VAL A 296 11.54 9.47 -7.17
CA VAL A 296 10.25 8.80 -7.39
C VAL A 296 9.87 7.82 -6.28
N GLY A 297 10.85 7.20 -5.61
CA GLY A 297 10.58 6.34 -4.44
C GLY A 297 9.95 7.09 -3.25
N ARG A 298 10.15 8.41 -3.16
CA ARG A 298 9.51 9.24 -2.13
C ARG A 298 8.06 9.59 -2.45
N VAL A 299 7.55 9.33 -3.65
CA VAL A 299 6.12 9.54 -3.95
C VAL A 299 5.27 8.56 -3.14
N HIS A 300 5.66 7.27 -3.13
CA HIS A 300 4.95 6.21 -2.41
C HIS A 300 5.16 6.26 -0.89
N TYR A 301 6.42 6.25 -0.43
CA TYR A 301 6.71 6.19 1.03
C TYR A 301 6.85 7.55 1.70
N GLY A 302 7.19 8.58 0.92
CA GLY A 302 7.37 9.94 1.42
C GLY A 302 6.13 10.82 1.23
N GLY A 303 5.12 10.36 0.49
CA GLY A 303 3.93 11.12 0.15
C GLY A 303 4.22 12.42 -0.60
N ILE A 304 5.42 12.58 -1.18
CA ILE A 304 5.75 13.83 -1.87
C ILE A 304 4.94 13.93 -3.17
N ARG A 305 4.61 15.16 -3.55
CA ARG A 305 3.92 15.46 -4.81
C ARG A 305 4.74 16.43 -5.65
N ILE A 306 4.65 16.28 -6.96
CA ILE A 306 5.41 17.08 -7.93
C ILE A 306 4.40 17.70 -8.88
N ILE A 307 4.40 19.02 -8.98
CA ILE A 307 3.59 19.78 -9.93
C ILE A 307 4.49 20.74 -10.68
N GLY A 308 4.04 21.24 -11.82
CA GLY A 308 4.75 22.30 -12.49
C GLY A 308 3.97 22.98 -13.59
N THR A 309 4.52 24.09 -14.06
CA THR A 309 4.00 24.87 -15.19
C THR A 309 5.13 25.26 -16.12
N THR A 310 4.85 25.30 -17.43
CA THR A 310 5.75 25.90 -18.42
C THR A 310 5.78 27.43 -18.32
N GLY A 311 4.78 28.03 -17.67
CA GLY A 311 4.64 29.46 -17.48
C GLY A 311 5.49 30.01 -16.34
N SER A 312 5.12 31.18 -15.84
CA SER A 312 5.82 31.89 -14.75
C SER A 312 4.98 32.06 -13.47
N ASP A 313 3.77 31.51 -13.44
CA ASP A 313 2.86 31.62 -12.31
C ASP A 313 2.74 30.28 -11.56
N PRO A 314 3.27 30.17 -10.33
CA PRO A 314 3.19 28.92 -9.55
C PRO A 314 1.75 28.52 -9.20
N ALA A 315 0.78 29.43 -9.28
CA ALA A 315 -0.63 29.12 -9.02
C ALA A 315 -1.27 28.26 -10.12
N GLU A 316 -0.72 28.25 -11.34
CA GLU A 316 -1.22 27.47 -12.48
C GLU A 316 -1.02 25.96 -12.25
N SER A 317 0.13 25.57 -11.70
CA SER A 317 0.45 24.15 -11.47
C SER A 317 -0.34 23.55 -10.30
N MET A 318 -0.85 24.37 -9.37
CA MET A 318 -1.72 23.89 -8.29
C MET A 318 -3.02 23.29 -8.85
N GLU A 319 -3.48 23.75 -10.02
CA GLU A 319 -4.69 23.24 -10.69
C GLU A 319 -4.51 21.82 -11.27
N THR A 320 -3.27 21.31 -11.34
CA THR A 320 -3.01 19.93 -11.80
C THR A 320 -3.23 18.89 -10.71
N ILE A 321 -3.32 19.32 -9.45
CA ILE A 321 -3.58 18.42 -8.32
C ILE A 321 -5.04 17.95 -8.43
N PRO A 322 -5.30 16.65 -8.62
CA PRO A 322 -6.67 16.15 -8.65
C PRO A 322 -7.27 16.20 -7.24
N ASP A 323 -8.59 16.33 -7.11
CA ASP A 323 -9.25 16.23 -5.79
C ASP A 323 -9.11 14.83 -5.18
N THR A 324 -9.14 13.81 -6.05
CA THR A 324 -9.03 12.39 -5.70
C THR A 324 -8.18 11.64 -6.72
N ASP A 325 -7.58 10.54 -6.29
CA ASP A 325 -6.74 9.65 -7.11
C ASP A 325 -7.53 8.66 -8.01
N GLU A 326 -8.84 8.88 -8.13
CA GLU A 326 -9.81 7.99 -8.76
C GLU A 326 -9.75 8.05 -10.30
N ILE A 327 -10.10 6.93 -10.94
CA ILE A 327 -10.31 6.86 -12.38
C ILE A 327 -11.53 7.72 -12.78
N ARG A 328 -11.47 8.34 -13.95
CA ARG A 328 -12.48 9.28 -14.43
C ARG A 328 -13.32 8.67 -15.56
N PRO A 329 -14.53 9.21 -15.82
CA PRO A 329 -15.33 8.80 -16.96
C PRO A 329 -14.55 8.92 -18.27
N GLY A 330 -14.53 7.85 -19.05
CA GLY A 330 -13.80 7.79 -20.32
C GLY A 330 -12.33 7.39 -20.22
N ASP A 331 -11.77 7.18 -19.03
CA ASP A 331 -10.35 6.86 -18.87
C ASP A 331 -9.95 5.57 -19.60
N LYS A 332 -8.83 5.65 -20.31
CA LYS A 332 -8.06 4.48 -20.74
C LYS A 332 -7.00 4.15 -19.71
N ILE A 333 -7.17 3.02 -19.05
CA ILE A 333 -6.42 2.63 -17.87
C ILE A 333 -5.42 1.52 -18.24
N ASN A 334 -4.16 1.66 -17.85
CA ASN A 334 -3.15 0.61 -17.99
C ASN A 334 -2.68 0.10 -16.62
N VAL A 335 -2.88 -1.19 -16.36
CA VAL A 335 -2.33 -1.86 -15.17
C VAL A 335 -1.08 -2.63 -15.58
N ILE A 336 0.08 -2.22 -15.05
CA ILE A 336 1.39 -2.79 -15.35
C ILE A 336 1.78 -3.80 -14.27
N GLY A 337 2.06 -5.03 -14.68
CA GLY A 337 2.19 -6.18 -13.78
C GLY A 337 0.84 -6.77 -13.38
N ALA A 338 -0.12 -6.73 -14.31
CA ALA A 338 -1.52 -7.12 -14.10
C ALA A 338 -1.71 -8.60 -13.73
N GLY A 339 -0.78 -9.48 -14.11
CA GLY A 339 -0.88 -10.92 -13.87
C GLY A 339 -0.41 -11.35 -12.47
N GLY A 340 0.07 -10.43 -11.65
CA GLY A 340 0.38 -10.68 -10.23
C GLY A 340 -0.81 -10.41 -9.30
N PRO A 341 -0.69 -10.75 -8.00
CA PRO A 341 -1.83 -10.70 -7.07
C PRO A 341 -2.42 -9.30 -6.90
N MET A 342 -1.58 -8.27 -6.77
CA MET A 342 -2.06 -6.89 -6.68
C MET A 342 -2.58 -6.39 -8.05
N GLY A 343 -1.87 -6.72 -9.13
CA GLY A 343 -2.26 -6.31 -10.48
C GLY A 343 -3.64 -6.82 -10.88
N MET A 344 -3.97 -8.07 -10.55
CA MET A 344 -5.31 -8.61 -10.85
C MET A 344 -6.39 -7.90 -10.04
N MET A 345 -6.12 -7.55 -8.79
CA MET A 345 -7.05 -6.78 -7.96
C MET A 345 -7.30 -5.39 -8.56
N HIS A 346 -6.26 -4.67 -9.00
CA HIS A 346 -6.43 -3.38 -9.70
C HIS A 346 -7.26 -3.51 -10.98
N VAL A 347 -7.02 -4.55 -11.80
CA VAL A 347 -7.81 -4.80 -13.03
C VAL A 347 -9.27 -5.07 -12.70
N ILE A 348 -9.54 -5.99 -11.77
CA ILE A 348 -10.91 -6.36 -11.38
C ILE A 348 -11.63 -5.18 -10.74
N ARG A 349 -10.94 -4.43 -9.86
CA ARG A 349 -11.45 -3.20 -9.24
C ARG A 349 -11.92 -2.21 -10.31
N ASN A 350 -11.06 -1.87 -11.26
CA ASN A 350 -11.39 -0.87 -12.30
C ASN A 350 -12.53 -1.33 -13.22
N ILE A 351 -12.62 -2.64 -13.51
CA ILE A 351 -13.73 -3.23 -14.26
C ILE A 351 -15.06 -3.14 -13.48
N CYS A 352 -15.01 -3.30 -12.15
CA CYS A 352 -16.20 -3.37 -11.30
C CYS A 352 -16.60 -2.05 -10.66
N GLN A 353 -15.80 -0.99 -10.79
CA GLN A 353 -16.02 0.28 -10.09
C GLN A 353 -17.29 1.01 -10.54
N GLY A 354 -17.76 0.77 -11.77
CA GLY A 354 -18.97 1.38 -12.33
C GLY A 354 -18.77 2.79 -12.89
N VAL A 355 -17.52 3.20 -13.13
CA VAL A 355 -17.21 4.46 -13.82
C VAL A 355 -17.52 4.31 -15.31
N GLU A 356 -18.22 5.29 -15.88
CA GLU A 356 -18.73 5.22 -17.24
C GLU A 356 -17.61 5.25 -18.29
N ALA A 357 -17.79 4.48 -19.36
CA ALA A 357 -16.97 4.51 -20.58
C ALA A 357 -15.46 4.28 -20.39
N VAL A 358 -15.03 3.62 -19.31
CA VAL A 358 -13.63 3.26 -19.10
C VAL A 358 -13.20 2.06 -19.95
N SER A 359 -11.90 1.98 -20.25
CA SER A 359 -11.27 0.81 -20.88
C SER A 359 -10.03 0.39 -20.08
N VAL A 360 -9.90 -0.92 -19.83
CA VAL A 360 -8.88 -1.47 -18.92
C VAL A 360 -7.91 -2.37 -19.69
N PHE A 361 -6.66 -1.97 -19.71
CA PHE A 361 -5.55 -2.72 -20.29
C PHE A 361 -4.74 -3.36 -19.17
N GLY A 362 -4.45 -4.66 -19.31
CA GLY A 362 -3.63 -5.40 -18.35
C GLY A 362 -2.34 -5.88 -19.00
N SER A 363 -1.19 -5.38 -18.54
CA SER A 363 0.11 -5.79 -19.07
C SER A 363 0.90 -6.66 -18.11
N ASP A 364 1.49 -7.72 -18.64
CA ASP A 364 2.42 -8.59 -17.91
C ASP A 364 3.44 -9.20 -18.88
N LEU A 365 4.59 -9.61 -18.37
CA LEU A 365 5.64 -10.26 -19.16
C LEU A 365 5.34 -11.74 -19.39
N ASP A 366 4.49 -12.33 -18.55
CA ASP A 366 4.12 -13.75 -18.59
C ASP A 366 2.72 -13.95 -19.20
N ASP A 367 2.67 -14.64 -20.34
CA ASP A 367 1.40 -14.92 -21.03
C ASP A 367 0.50 -15.91 -20.28
N GLY A 368 1.07 -16.81 -19.47
CA GLY A 368 0.30 -17.74 -18.64
C GLY A 368 -0.46 -17.00 -17.55
N ARG A 369 0.18 -16.02 -16.92
CA ARG A 369 -0.47 -15.12 -15.95
C ARG A 369 -1.54 -14.24 -16.60
N LEU A 370 -1.28 -13.70 -17.78
CA LEU A 370 -2.30 -12.98 -18.54
C LEU A 370 -3.50 -13.86 -18.88
N ALA A 371 -3.26 -15.11 -19.27
CA ALA A 371 -4.32 -16.07 -19.54
C ALA A 371 -5.13 -16.40 -18.27
N ALA A 372 -4.46 -16.59 -17.13
CA ALA A 372 -5.12 -16.81 -15.84
C ALA A 372 -5.99 -15.61 -15.44
N LEU A 373 -5.45 -14.38 -15.52
CA LEU A 373 -6.20 -13.16 -15.28
C LEU A 373 -7.41 -13.04 -16.23
N THR A 374 -7.22 -13.33 -17.52
CA THR A 374 -8.27 -13.18 -18.54
C THR A 374 -9.49 -14.05 -18.27
N LYS A 375 -9.29 -15.27 -17.74
CA LYS A 375 -10.39 -16.16 -17.35
C LYS A 375 -11.33 -15.52 -16.31
N ILE A 376 -10.79 -14.61 -15.49
CA ILE A 376 -11.51 -13.91 -14.43
C ILE A 376 -12.04 -12.56 -14.92
N ALA A 377 -11.16 -11.76 -15.53
CA ALA A 377 -11.44 -10.37 -15.89
C ALA A 377 -12.40 -10.26 -17.09
N ALA A 378 -12.31 -11.13 -18.10
CA ALA A 378 -13.14 -10.99 -19.31
C ALA A 378 -14.64 -11.19 -19.06
N PRO A 379 -15.10 -12.19 -18.27
CA PRO A 379 -16.51 -12.31 -17.89
C PRO A 379 -17.02 -11.09 -17.11
N LEU A 380 -16.22 -10.57 -16.17
CA LEU A 380 -16.56 -9.37 -15.40
C LEU A 380 -16.64 -8.12 -16.29
N ALA A 381 -15.70 -7.96 -17.21
CA ALA A 381 -15.68 -6.86 -18.17
C ALA A 381 -16.92 -6.88 -19.08
N ALA A 382 -17.27 -8.06 -19.62
CA ALA A 382 -18.47 -8.23 -20.43
C ALA A 382 -19.75 -7.92 -19.63
N LYS A 383 -19.83 -8.39 -18.37
CA LYS A 383 -20.96 -8.12 -17.47
C LYS A 383 -21.14 -6.64 -17.18
N ASN A 384 -20.03 -5.91 -17.00
CA ASN A 384 -20.05 -4.48 -16.64
C ASN A 384 -19.97 -3.54 -17.86
N GLY A 385 -19.88 -4.07 -19.08
CA GLY A 385 -19.78 -3.25 -20.30
C GLY A 385 -18.46 -2.50 -20.44
N VAL A 386 -17.38 -3.02 -19.85
CA VAL A 386 -16.03 -2.41 -19.87
C VAL A 386 -15.18 -3.10 -20.94
N GLU A 387 -14.43 -2.33 -21.73
CA GLU A 387 -13.42 -2.93 -22.62
C GLU A 387 -12.26 -3.45 -21.77
N TYR A 388 -11.92 -4.74 -21.93
CA TYR A 388 -10.75 -5.34 -21.28
C TYR A 388 -9.78 -5.91 -22.32
N ARG A 389 -8.50 -5.53 -22.22
CA ARG A 389 -7.46 -5.99 -23.14
C ARG A 389 -6.16 -6.40 -22.42
N PRO A 390 -5.86 -7.71 -22.32
CA PRO A 390 -4.56 -8.17 -21.87
C PRO A 390 -3.51 -8.03 -22.98
N TYR A 391 -2.27 -7.68 -22.64
CA TYR A 391 -1.17 -7.66 -23.61
C TYR A 391 0.20 -7.91 -22.99
N ASN A 392 1.12 -8.48 -23.77
CA ASN A 392 2.51 -8.66 -23.39
C ASN A 392 3.37 -7.58 -24.08
N PRO A 393 3.99 -6.65 -23.33
CA PRO A 393 4.72 -5.52 -23.92
C PRO A 393 6.00 -5.93 -24.67
N THR A 394 6.49 -7.16 -24.49
CA THR A 394 7.65 -7.69 -25.24
C THR A 394 7.28 -8.24 -26.61
N LYS A 395 5.99 -8.56 -26.82
CA LYS A 395 5.49 -9.20 -28.04
C LYS A 395 4.57 -8.28 -28.85
N GLN A 396 3.96 -7.32 -28.16
CA GLN A 396 3.01 -6.38 -28.73
C GLN A 396 3.50 -4.97 -28.38
N LYS A 397 3.37 -4.03 -29.31
CA LYS A 397 3.63 -2.63 -29.00
C LYS A 397 2.63 -2.14 -27.95
N ILE A 398 3.07 -1.23 -27.09
CA ILE A 398 2.19 -0.50 -26.18
C ILE A 398 1.05 0.05 -27.04
N PRO A 399 -0.20 -0.35 -26.75
CA PRO A 399 -1.27 -0.22 -27.73
C PRO A 399 -1.70 1.24 -27.90
N ASP A 400 -1.43 2.11 -26.91
CA ASP A 400 -2.06 3.42 -26.85
C ASP A 400 -1.39 4.43 -25.90
N VAL A 401 -1.95 5.64 -25.87
CA VAL A 401 -1.78 6.65 -24.83
C VAL A 401 -2.84 6.41 -23.73
N PHE A 402 -2.48 6.58 -22.46
CA PHE A 402 -3.32 6.24 -21.30
C PHE A 402 -3.62 7.45 -20.40
N ASP A 403 -4.86 7.58 -19.96
CA ASP A 403 -5.30 8.60 -18.99
C ASP A 403 -4.94 8.20 -17.55
N TYR A 404 -4.83 6.89 -17.29
CA TYR A 404 -4.45 6.35 -16.00
C TYR A 404 -3.45 5.20 -16.15
N ALA A 405 -2.39 5.18 -15.34
CA ALA A 405 -1.48 4.04 -15.25
C ALA A 405 -1.29 3.59 -13.78
N ALA A 406 -1.42 2.29 -13.51
CA ALA A 406 -1.14 1.70 -12.20
C ALA A 406 0.06 0.74 -12.29
N ILE A 407 1.10 0.97 -11.51
CA ILE A 407 2.39 0.27 -11.62
C ILE A 407 2.58 -0.68 -10.43
N MET A 408 2.61 -1.99 -10.69
CA MET A 408 2.76 -3.03 -9.65
C MET A 408 4.21 -3.48 -9.43
N ALA A 409 5.14 -3.06 -10.30
CA ALA A 409 6.55 -3.42 -10.22
C ALA A 409 7.42 -2.24 -9.74
N PRO A 410 8.31 -2.43 -8.75
CA PRO A 410 9.11 -1.33 -8.17
C PRO A 410 10.31 -0.99 -9.05
N VAL A 411 10.07 -0.54 -10.28
CA VAL A 411 11.08 -0.27 -11.30
C VAL A 411 10.94 1.18 -11.78
N PRO A 412 11.87 2.09 -11.46
CA PRO A 412 11.79 3.50 -11.86
C PRO A 412 11.64 3.72 -13.36
N ALA A 413 12.27 2.88 -14.19
CA ALA A 413 12.15 2.96 -15.65
C ALA A 413 10.70 2.74 -16.15
N LEU A 414 9.85 2.03 -15.40
CA LEU A 414 8.42 1.91 -15.73
C LEU A 414 7.67 3.22 -15.45
N VAL A 415 8.05 3.95 -14.40
CA VAL A 415 7.49 5.28 -14.10
C VAL A 415 7.84 6.24 -15.24
N ALA A 416 9.10 6.26 -15.67
CA ALA A 416 9.55 7.06 -16.82
C ALA A 416 8.78 6.70 -18.11
N ALA A 417 8.61 5.41 -18.40
CA ALA A 417 7.83 4.96 -19.55
C ALA A 417 6.34 5.38 -19.48
N CYS A 418 5.76 5.45 -18.28
CA CYS A 418 4.40 5.94 -18.09
C CYS A 418 4.27 7.43 -18.42
N VAL A 419 5.26 8.27 -18.10
CA VAL A 419 5.24 9.70 -18.49
C VAL A 419 5.14 9.88 -20.00
N HIS A 420 5.87 9.07 -20.78
CA HIS A 420 5.80 9.14 -22.24
C HIS A 420 4.48 8.63 -22.81
N SER A 421 3.91 7.57 -22.21
CA SER A 421 2.65 6.95 -22.65
C SER A 421 1.40 7.56 -22.04
N ALA A 422 1.52 8.52 -21.12
CA ALA A 422 0.37 9.20 -20.53
C ALA A 422 -0.25 10.25 -21.47
N ALA A 423 -1.57 10.40 -21.38
CA ALA A 423 -2.36 11.47 -21.98
C ALA A 423 -2.14 12.79 -21.21
N GLU A 424 -2.59 13.91 -21.78
CA GLU A 424 -2.67 15.18 -21.04
C GLU A 424 -3.63 15.03 -19.85
N GLY A 425 -3.23 15.51 -18.67
CA GLY A 425 -3.96 15.39 -17.41
C GLY A 425 -3.94 13.98 -16.80
N GLY A 426 -3.06 13.11 -17.30
CA GLY A 426 -2.99 11.70 -16.92
C GLY A 426 -2.46 11.47 -15.50
N LEU A 427 -3.00 10.44 -14.85
CA LEU A 427 -2.64 10.02 -13.49
C LEU A 427 -1.74 8.78 -13.54
N ILE A 428 -0.64 8.78 -12.79
CA ILE A 428 0.30 7.67 -12.73
C ILE A 428 0.43 7.22 -11.28
N ASN A 429 -0.26 6.13 -10.96
CA ASN A 429 -0.27 5.48 -9.67
C ASN A 429 0.92 4.54 -9.50
N ILE A 430 1.89 4.99 -8.72
CA ILE A 430 3.09 4.25 -8.31
C ILE A 430 2.73 3.40 -7.08
N PHE A 431 1.86 2.43 -7.29
CA PHE A 431 1.41 1.50 -6.24
C PHE A 431 2.56 0.63 -5.72
N ALA A 432 3.50 0.27 -6.58
CA ALA A 432 4.68 -0.48 -6.19
C ALA A 432 5.54 0.32 -5.22
N GLY A 433 5.83 -0.27 -4.06
CA GLY A 433 6.70 0.33 -3.06
C GLY A 433 8.17 0.38 -3.49
N ILE A 434 8.53 1.35 -4.33
CA ILE A 434 9.90 1.73 -4.66
C ILE A 434 10.55 2.33 -3.40
N PRO A 435 11.72 1.85 -2.94
CA PRO A 435 12.36 2.39 -1.74
C PRO A 435 12.56 3.91 -1.84
N ALA A 436 12.34 4.63 -0.74
CA ALA A 436 12.43 6.10 -0.70
C ALA A 436 13.81 6.66 -1.13
N THR A 437 14.86 5.85 -1.05
CA THR A 437 16.23 6.18 -1.47
C THR A 437 16.49 5.98 -2.95
N VAL A 438 15.55 5.39 -3.70
CA VAL A 438 15.70 5.11 -5.13
C VAL A 438 15.14 6.27 -5.95
N CYS A 439 15.98 6.77 -6.86
CA CYS A 439 15.62 7.78 -7.85
C CYS A 439 15.25 7.14 -9.20
N GLY A 440 14.65 7.93 -10.08
CA GLY A 440 14.40 7.62 -11.48
C GLY A 440 14.76 8.80 -12.36
N GLU A 441 15.22 8.51 -13.58
CA GLU A 441 15.38 9.53 -14.63
C GLU A 441 14.02 9.77 -15.27
N ILE A 442 13.47 10.98 -15.08
CA ILE A 442 12.12 11.33 -15.52
C ILE A 442 12.20 12.52 -16.47
N ASP A 443 11.54 12.40 -17.62
CA ASP A 443 11.29 13.53 -18.52
C ASP A 443 10.28 14.50 -17.86
N LEU A 444 10.80 15.40 -17.02
CA LEU A 444 9.98 16.39 -16.33
C LEU A 444 9.42 17.46 -17.27
N ASP A 445 10.05 17.68 -18.43
CA ASP A 445 9.48 18.56 -19.45
C ASP A 445 8.14 17.97 -19.93
N ALA A 446 8.12 16.70 -20.36
CA ALA A 446 6.89 16.03 -20.77
C ALA A 446 5.86 15.89 -19.63
N TYR A 447 6.33 15.61 -18.40
CA TYR A 447 5.47 15.54 -17.22
C TYR A 447 4.70 16.85 -16.99
N ILE A 448 5.42 17.98 -17.05
CA ILE A 448 4.86 19.32 -16.82
C ILE A 448 3.97 19.75 -18.00
N GLU A 449 4.42 19.55 -19.23
CA GLU A 449 3.66 19.93 -20.43
C GLU A 449 2.32 19.21 -20.51
N LYS A 450 2.30 17.93 -20.16
CA LYS A 450 1.09 17.12 -20.12
C LYS A 450 0.30 17.28 -18.83
N LYS A 451 0.74 18.08 -17.86
CA LYS A 451 0.07 18.25 -16.55
C LYS A 451 -0.21 16.91 -15.85
N LEU A 452 0.79 16.01 -15.85
CA LEU A 452 0.66 14.70 -15.24
C LEU A 452 0.69 14.81 -13.72
N TYR A 453 0.20 13.76 -13.06
CA TYR A 453 0.24 13.66 -11.61
C TYR A 453 0.70 12.27 -11.15
N PHE A 454 1.78 12.23 -10.35
CA PHE A 454 2.22 11.01 -9.69
C PHE A 454 1.47 10.79 -8.38
N ILE A 455 0.92 9.59 -8.23
CA ILE A 455 0.20 9.12 -7.06
C ILE A 455 1.02 8.03 -6.38
N GLY A 456 0.97 7.97 -5.05
CA GLY A 456 1.56 6.88 -4.29
C GLY A 456 0.97 6.84 -2.88
N THR A 457 0.49 5.67 -2.50
CA THR A 457 -0.10 5.38 -1.19
C THR A 457 0.51 4.11 -0.61
N SER A 458 0.51 3.95 0.71
CA SER A 458 1.12 2.81 1.39
C SER A 458 0.24 2.33 2.54
N GLY A 459 -0.24 1.09 2.44
CA GLY A 459 -1.15 0.48 3.41
C GLY A 459 -2.59 0.97 3.22
N SER A 460 -3.46 0.64 4.17
CA SER A 460 -4.85 1.11 4.22
C SER A 460 -5.11 1.85 5.54
N THR A 461 -6.17 2.65 5.60
CA THR A 461 -6.72 3.18 6.84
C THR A 461 -7.74 2.21 7.44
N LEU A 462 -8.16 2.46 8.68
CA LEU A 462 -9.27 1.71 9.27
C LEU A 462 -10.57 1.90 8.48
N ASP A 463 -10.82 3.10 7.94
CA ASP A 463 -12.03 3.38 7.19
C ASP A 463 -12.05 2.68 5.83
N ASP A 464 -10.89 2.49 5.18
CA ASP A 464 -10.78 1.67 3.97
C ASP A 464 -11.12 0.20 4.26
N MET A 465 -10.64 -0.32 5.39
CA MET A 465 -10.97 -1.68 5.85
C MET A 465 -12.47 -1.84 6.11
N LYS A 466 -13.10 -0.88 6.80
CA LYS A 466 -14.56 -0.87 7.05
C LYS A 466 -15.33 -0.85 5.73
N GLN A 467 -14.93 0.00 4.78
CA GLN A 467 -15.58 0.11 3.47
C GLN A 467 -15.43 -1.16 2.64
N MET A 468 -14.24 -1.78 2.61
CA MET A 468 -14.00 -3.02 1.88
C MET A 468 -14.71 -4.20 2.50
N LEU A 469 -14.73 -4.32 3.82
CA LEU A 469 -15.52 -5.35 4.50
C LEU A 469 -17.01 -5.19 4.15
N ALA A 470 -17.56 -3.97 4.18
CA ALA A 470 -18.94 -3.72 3.78
C ALA A 470 -19.21 -4.04 2.30
N LYS A 471 -18.25 -3.82 1.38
CA LYS A 471 -18.37 -4.26 -0.03
C LYS A 471 -18.43 -5.78 -0.14
N ALA A 472 -17.61 -6.49 0.62
CA ALA A 472 -17.60 -7.96 0.67
C ALA A 472 -18.91 -8.52 1.25
N GLU A 473 -19.35 -8.00 2.39
CA GLU A 473 -20.57 -8.46 3.09
C GLU A 473 -21.85 -8.18 2.28
N SER A 474 -21.87 -7.09 1.51
CA SER A 474 -22.98 -6.78 0.60
C SER A 474 -22.95 -7.55 -0.72
N GLY A 475 -21.91 -8.35 -0.98
CA GLY A 475 -21.73 -9.08 -2.24
C GLY A 475 -21.40 -8.19 -3.44
N ARG A 476 -21.01 -6.92 -3.22
CA ARG A 476 -20.57 -6.00 -4.29
C ARG A 476 -19.19 -6.36 -4.84
N LEU A 477 -18.36 -7.01 -4.02
CA LEU A 477 -17.05 -7.54 -4.40
C LEU A 477 -16.84 -8.87 -3.69
N ASP A 478 -16.53 -9.93 -4.41
CA ASP A 478 -16.02 -11.17 -3.80
C ASP A 478 -14.50 -11.12 -3.77
N THR A 479 -13.91 -10.97 -2.59
CA THR A 479 -12.46 -10.90 -2.41
C THR A 479 -11.77 -12.24 -2.68
N ASN A 480 -12.50 -13.37 -2.62
CA ASN A 480 -11.99 -14.71 -2.96
C ASN A 480 -11.53 -14.83 -4.41
N VAL A 481 -12.02 -13.96 -5.29
CA VAL A 481 -11.65 -13.94 -6.72
C VAL A 481 -10.13 -13.88 -6.94
N SER A 482 -9.38 -13.40 -5.95
CA SER A 482 -7.93 -13.31 -6.01
C SER A 482 -7.19 -14.54 -5.48
N VAL A 483 -7.87 -15.53 -4.89
CA VAL A 483 -7.24 -16.76 -4.37
C VAL A 483 -6.76 -17.64 -5.53
N ALA A 484 -5.49 -18.03 -5.49
CA ALA A 484 -4.88 -18.92 -6.48
C ALA A 484 -4.26 -20.18 -5.86
N ALA A 485 -4.00 -20.19 -4.55
CA ALA A 485 -3.53 -21.36 -3.83
C ALA A 485 -3.97 -21.33 -2.37
N VAL A 486 -4.03 -22.51 -1.77
CA VAL A 486 -4.29 -22.73 -0.35
C VAL A 486 -3.18 -23.58 0.26
N SER A 487 -2.98 -23.44 1.57
CA SER A 487 -1.95 -24.14 2.30
C SER A 487 -2.31 -24.32 3.77
N GLY A 488 -1.68 -25.28 4.41
CA GLY A 488 -1.49 -25.37 5.85
C GLY A 488 -0.15 -24.78 6.27
N PHE A 489 0.33 -25.15 7.45
CA PHE A 489 1.65 -24.75 7.93
C PHE A 489 2.79 -25.45 7.19
N GLU A 490 2.63 -26.72 6.80
CA GLU A 490 3.65 -27.45 6.03
C GLU A 490 3.96 -26.77 4.68
N GLY A 491 2.97 -26.14 4.04
CA GLY A 491 3.18 -25.39 2.80
C GLY A 491 3.43 -23.88 2.98
N ALA A 492 3.35 -23.32 4.19
CA ALA A 492 3.38 -21.87 4.38
C ALA A 492 4.74 -21.23 4.01
N VAL A 493 5.85 -21.88 4.38
CA VAL A 493 7.20 -21.41 4.01
C VAL A 493 7.41 -21.48 2.50
N GLU A 494 6.97 -22.57 1.86
CA GLU A 494 6.97 -22.68 0.40
C GLU A 494 6.11 -21.59 -0.24
N GLY A 495 4.95 -21.28 0.34
CA GLY A 495 4.07 -20.19 -0.09
C GLY A 495 4.78 -18.84 -0.10
N ILE A 496 5.52 -18.49 0.95
CA ILE A 496 6.29 -17.23 0.99
C ILE A 496 7.36 -17.22 -0.11
N ARG A 497 8.04 -18.35 -0.34
CA ARG A 497 9.00 -18.48 -1.45
C ARG A 497 8.33 -18.44 -2.83
N ALA A 498 7.07 -18.86 -2.95
CA ALA A 498 6.29 -18.75 -4.17
C ALA A 498 5.92 -17.28 -4.49
N VAL A 499 5.65 -16.47 -3.46
CA VAL A 499 5.49 -15.01 -3.59
C VAL A 499 6.80 -14.38 -4.09
N GLU A 500 7.94 -14.72 -3.48
CA GLU A 500 9.26 -14.25 -3.88
C GLU A 500 9.58 -14.57 -5.35
N ASN A 501 9.39 -15.83 -5.73
CA ASN A 501 9.69 -16.32 -7.07
C ASN A 501 8.61 -15.98 -8.10
N ARG A 502 7.52 -15.33 -7.67
CA ARG A 502 6.40 -14.97 -8.54
C ARG A 502 5.89 -16.22 -9.29
N SER A 503 5.80 -17.35 -8.62
CA SER A 503 5.41 -18.62 -9.27
C SER A 503 3.91 -18.89 -9.23
N ILE A 504 3.14 -18.11 -8.45
CA ILE A 504 1.68 -18.13 -8.37
C ILE A 504 1.14 -16.74 -8.76
N ALA A 505 0.04 -16.69 -9.51
CA ALA A 505 -0.51 -15.47 -10.09
C ALA A 505 -1.39 -14.66 -9.10
N GLY A 506 -2.09 -15.36 -8.20
CA GLY A 506 -2.97 -14.74 -7.19
C GLY A 506 -2.49 -14.94 -5.76
N LYS A 507 -3.39 -14.70 -4.81
CA LYS A 507 -3.17 -14.80 -3.37
C LYS A 507 -3.08 -16.25 -2.92
N ILE A 508 -2.24 -16.46 -1.92
CA ILE A 508 -2.08 -17.74 -1.22
C ILE A 508 -2.69 -17.57 0.17
N ILE A 509 -3.61 -18.45 0.52
CA ILE A 509 -4.26 -18.45 1.84
C ILE A 509 -3.71 -19.61 2.66
N VAL A 510 -3.19 -19.32 3.85
CA VAL A 510 -2.82 -20.32 4.84
C VAL A 510 -3.99 -20.48 5.80
N TYR A 511 -4.44 -21.72 5.98
CA TYR A 511 -5.44 -22.11 6.98
C TYR A 511 -4.72 -22.80 8.14
N PRO A 512 -4.52 -22.12 9.28
CA PRO A 512 -3.79 -22.69 10.42
C PRO A 512 -4.37 -24.00 10.95
N ALA A 513 -5.68 -24.19 10.83
CA ALA A 513 -6.35 -25.43 11.21
C ALA A 513 -5.93 -26.64 10.36
N CYS A 514 -5.41 -26.43 9.14
CA CYS A 514 -5.01 -27.51 8.24
C CYS A 514 -3.51 -27.78 8.33
N ARG A 515 -2.95 -28.05 9.53
CA ARG A 515 -1.50 -28.02 9.79
C ARG A 515 -0.65 -28.75 8.74
N ASP A 516 -1.02 -29.98 8.44
CA ASP A 516 -0.27 -30.90 7.57
C ASP A 516 -0.43 -30.61 6.06
N LEU A 517 -1.23 -29.61 5.71
CA LEU A 517 -1.51 -29.29 4.32
C LEU A 517 -0.31 -28.57 3.66
N GLY A 518 0.23 -29.18 2.60
CA GLY A 518 1.22 -28.55 1.72
C GLY A 518 0.61 -27.46 0.83
N LEU A 519 1.45 -26.79 0.04
CA LEU A 519 0.97 -25.76 -0.90
C LEU A 519 0.21 -26.39 -2.07
N VAL A 520 -1.05 -26.04 -2.26
CA VAL A 520 -1.91 -26.56 -3.33
C VAL A 520 -2.48 -25.42 -4.16
N ARG A 521 -2.15 -25.40 -5.45
CA ARG A 521 -2.71 -24.45 -6.41
C ARG A 521 -4.11 -24.86 -6.80
N LEU A 522 -4.98 -23.89 -7.07
CA LEU A 522 -6.36 -24.17 -7.47
C LEU A 522 -6.42 -24.97 -8.78
N GLU A 523 -5.48 -24.74 -9.70
CA GLU A 523 -5.38 -25.49 -10.97
C GLU A 523 -5.04 -26.97 -10.80
N GLU A 524 -4.44 -27.36 -9.67
CA GLU A 524 -4.06 -28.73 -9.33
C GLU A 524 -5.13 -29.42 -8.45
N MET A 525 -6.15 -28.67 -8.01
CA MET A 525 -7.06 -29.11 -6.97
C MET A 525 -7.95 -30.26 -7.42
N ALA A 526 -8.34 -30.31 -8.69
CA ALA A 526 -9.13 -31.42 -9.23
C ALA A 526 -8.40 -32.78 -9.15
N GLU A 527 -7.06 -32.76 -9.23
CA GLU A 527 -6.23 -33.96 -9.10
C GLU A 527 -5.93 -34.29 -7.62
N LYS A 528 -5.58 -33.28 -6.83
CA LYS A 528 -5.11 -33.47 -5.45
C LYS A 528 -6.24 -33.56 -4.40
N MET A 529 -7.36 -32.87 -4.64
CA MET A 529 -8.47 -32.68 -3.70
C MET A 529 -9.82 -32.61 -4.44
N PRO A 530 -10.26 -33.71 -5.09
CA PRO A 530 -11.43 -33.68 -5.97
C PRO A 530 -12.72 -33.24 -5.27
N GLU A 531 -12.92 -33.56 -3.98
CA GLU A 531 -14.11 -33.10 -3.25
C GLU A 531 -14.11 -31.58 -3.00
N VAL A 532 -12.93 -30.98 -2.74
CA VAL A 532 -12.79 -29.52 -2.57
C VAL A 532 -12.95 -28.84 -3.94
N ALA A 533 -12.34 -29.39 -4.99
CA ALA A 533 -12.43 -28.86 -6.34
C ALA A 533 -13.87 -28.78 -6.87
N ALA A 534 -14.71 -29.74 -6.49
CA ALA A 534 -16.13 -29.76 -6.86
C ALA A 534 -16.95 -28.60 -6.26
N CYS A 535 -16.41 -27.92 -5.24
CA CYS A 535 -17.03 -26.76 -4.61
C CYS A 535 -16.51 -25.41 -5.17
N LEU A 536 -15.55 -25.42 -6.11
CA LEU A 536 -15.11 -24.20 -6.79
C LEU A 536 -16.19 -23.72 -7.77
N ASP A 537 -16.28 -22.40 -7.96
CA ASP A 537 -17.16 -21.79 -8.96
C ASP A 537 -16.34 -21.34 -10.16
N GLU A 538 -16.49 -22.02 -11.29
CA GLU A 538 -15.66 -21.80 -12.50
C GLU A 538 -14.13 -21.80 -12.23
N GLY A 539 -13.70 -22.55 -11.21
CA GLY A 539 -12.29 -22.63 -10.78
C GLY A 539 -11.86 -21.56 -9.76
N LEU A 540 -12.78 -20.70 -9.32
CA LEU A 540 -12.57 -19.71 -8.26
C LEU A 540 -12.88 -20.31 -6.89
N TRP A 541 -12.16 -19.80 -5.88
CA TRP A 541 -12.36 -20.19 -4.49
C TRP A 541 -13.72 -19.72 -3.97
N THR A 542 -14.37 -20.54 -3.14
CA THR A 542 -15.69 -20.24 -2.58
C THR A 542 -15.72 -20.58 -1.09
N LYS A 543 -16.75 -20.08 -0.38
CA LYS A 543 -17.01 -20.51 0.99
C LYS A 543 -17.26 -22.01 1.11
N GLN A 544 -17.92 -22.62 0.13
CA GLN A 544 -18.19 -24.05 0.12
C GLN A 544 -16.89 -24.86 -0.03
N ALA A 545 -15.96 -24.40 -0.87
CA ALA A 545 -14.64 -25.01 -1.01
C ALA A 545 -13.84 -24.88 0.28
N GLU A 546 -13.88 -23.72 0.94
CA GLU A 546 -13.24 -23.52 2.25
C GLU A 546 -13.82 -24.43 3.33
N GLN A 547 -15.15 -24.51 3.43
CA GLN A 547 -15.81 -25.43 4.38
C GLN A 547 -15.41 -26.88 4.12
N LYS A 548 -15.42 -27.31 2.84
CA LYS A 548 -15.00 -28.66 2.48
C LYS A 548 -13.54 -28.94 2.81
N LEU A 549 -12.65 -27.96 2.59
CA LEU A 549 -11.24 -28.05 2.96
C LEU A 549 -11.09 -28.25 4.47
N LEU A 550 -11.74 -27.41 5.28
CA LEU A 550 -11.68 -27.48 6.74
C LEU A 550 -12.29 -28.78 7.29
N GLU A 551 -13.39 -29.28 6.70
CA GLU A 551 -13.99 -30.57 7.09
C GLU A 551 -13.05 -31.76 6.86
N MET A 552 -12.25 -31.71 5.80
CA MET A 552 -11.40 -32.83 5.38
C MET A 552 -10.00 -32.79 5.97
N TYR A 553 -9.44 -31.59 6.14
CA TYR A 553 -8.05 -31.36 6.48
C TYR A 553 -7.86 -30.55 7.76
N GLY A 554 -8.93 -30.04 8.36
CA GLY A 554 -8.87 -29.32 9.63
C GLY A 554 -8.60 -30.27 10.79
N ASP A 555 -7.72 -29.86 11.68
CA ASP A 555 -7.50 -30.50 12.97
C ASP A 555 -8.79 -30.39 13.81
N ALA A 556 -9.13 -31.49 14.50
CA ALA A 556 -10.36 -31.62 15.29
C ALA A 556 -10.36 -30.83 16.60
#